data_AF-A0A416QZG7-F1
#
_entry.id   AF-A0A416QZG7-F1
#
_cell.length_a   1.000
_cell.length_b   1.000
_cell.length_c   1.000
_cell.angle_alpha   90.00
_cell.angle_beta   90.00
_cell.angle_gamma   90.00
#
_symmetry.space_group_name_H-M   'P 1'
#
loop_
_entity.id
_entity.type
_entity.pdbx_description
1 polymer ?
#
loop_
_entity_poly.entity_id
_entity_poly.type
_entity_poly.pdbx_seq_one_letter_code
_entity_poly.pdbx_strand_id
1 'polypeptide(L)'
;MLKKLIRLNLDDLWLTVGVVGFFFLLIHLGTAVVLHFFFASEHSSLLLSGVVLPIVSAIVIAILSLGHTMLNFTTAVKFSQNRRRALGLTLGLVGFETTCSMGFAALLALLERAVAPRFWMWLTGADGLSIGRGGHSFLLTAGDNSLLVEDFSLDWWWFPLLAAAAVLLGIIMGALILRFGRRGSWVLLVLWMTICFAPQLLPWDASWFTFPWQYLAVGGGIIVLAGLTWSVRYLLRAPIKS
;
A
#
# COMPACT_ATOMS: atom_id res chain seq x y z
N MET A 1 8.21 -27.17 3.80
CA MET A 1 8.00 -26.40 5.06
C MET A 1 7.23 -25.12 4.80
N LEU A 2 7.54 -24.35 3.74
CA LEU A 2 6.80 -23.14 3.39
C LEU A 2 5.28 -23.33 3.29
N LYS A 3 4.79 -24.38 2.62
CA LYS A 3 3.34 -24.71 2.57
C LYS A 3 2.68 -24.82 3.96
N LYS A 4 3.37 -25.42 4.93
CA LYS A 4 2.86 -25.55 6.30
C LYS A 4 2.86 -24.19 7.02
N LEU A 5 3.89 -23.38 6.77
CA LEU A 5 4.00 -22.03 7.31
C LEU A 5 2.90 -21.11 6.77
N ILE A 6 2.63 -21.14 5.47
CA ILE A 6 1.52 -20.42 4.84
C ILE A 6 0.20 -20.84 5.49
N ARG A 7 -0.04 -22.15 5.64
CA ARG A 7 -1.26 -22.65 6.27
C ARG A 7 -1.42 -22.18 7.72
N LEU A 8 -0.32 -21.98 8.44
CA LEU A 8 -0.33 -21.50 9.82
C LEU A 8 -0.63 -19.99 9.92
N ASN A 9 -0.25 -19.20 8.92
CA ASN A 9 -0.46 -17.74 8.90
C ASN A 9 -1.62 -17.36 7.95
N LEU A 10 -2.58 -18.26 7.72
CA LEU A 10 -3.75 -17.95 6.89
C LEU A 10 -4.59 -16.82 7.48
N ASP A 11 -4.63 -16.70 8.81
CA ASP A 11 -5.37 -15.64 9.48
C ASP A 11 -4.75 -14.26 9.19
N ASP A 12 -3.41 -14.18 9.17
CA ASP A 12 -2.68 -12.96 8.78
C ASP A 12 -2.98 -12.58 7.32
N LEU A 13 -3.00 -13.57 6.42
CA LEU A 13 -3.41 -13.36 5.03
C LEU A 13 -4.85 -12.83 4.94
N TRP A 14 -5.80 -13.45 5.63
CA TRP A 14 -7.19 -13.02 5.64
C TRP A 14 -7.36 -11.62 6.23
N LEU A 15 -6.57 -11.27 7.24
CA LEU A 15 -6.54 -9.91 7.77
C LEU A 15 -6.08 -8.93 6.70
N THR A 16 -5.02 -9.23 5.95
CA THR A 16 -4.55 -8.31 4.89
C THR A 16 -5.58 -8.09 3.78
N VAL A 17 -6.20 -9.17 3.30
CA VAL A 17 -7.23 -9.13 2.26
C VAL A 17 -8.50 -8.45 2.81
N GLY A 18 -8.87 -8.76 4.05
CA GLY A 18 -10.02 -8.21 4.74
C GLY A 18 -9.92 -6.70 4.95
N VAL A 19 -8.75 -6.17 5.34
CA VAL A 19 -8.54 -4.72 5.48
C VAL A 19 -8.71 -4.02 4.13
N VAL A 20 -8.10 -4.53 3.07
CA VAL A 20 -8.22 -3.94 1.72
C VAL A 20 -9.68 -3.97 1.24
N GLY A 21 -10.37 -5.10 1.42
CA GLY A 21 -11.78 -5.24 1.07
C GLY A 21 -12.71 -4.35 1.90
N PHE A 22 -12.41 -4.17 3.20
CA PHE A 22 -13.15 -3.27 4.08
C PHE A 22 -13.04 -1.82 3.59
N PHE A 23 -11.84 -1.34 3.28
CA PHE A 23 -11.66 0.03 2.77
C PHE A 23 -12.34 0.23 1.42
N PHE A 24 -12.28 -0.76 0.53
CA PHE A 24 -13.03 -0.74 -0.74
C PHE A 24 -14.53 -0.54 -0.51
N LEU A 25 -15.14 -1.36 0.35
CA LEU A 25 -16.56 -1.26 0.66
C LEU A 25 -16.90 0.06 1.36
N LEU A 26 -16.08 0.51 2.31
CA LEU A 26 -16.28 1.74 3.05
C LEU A 26 -16.30 2.96 2.13
N ILE A 27 -15.35 3.04 1.20
CA ILE A 27 -15.26 4.14 0.23
C ILE A 27 -16.49 4.12 -0.68
N HIS A 28 -16.84 2.97 -1.26
CA HIS A 28 -17.99 2.90 -2.17
C HIS A 28 -19.34 3.11 -1.47
N LEU A 29 -19.51 2.61 -0.26
CA LEU A 29 -20.70 2.86 0.55
C LEU A 29 -20.81 4.35 0.90
N GLY A 30 -19.70 4.97 1.32
CA GLY A 30 -19.65 6.41 1.58
C GLY A 30 -20.03 7.23 0.35
N THR A 31 -19.44 6.94 -0.81
CA THR A 31 -19.78 7.60 -2.07
C THR A 31 -21.23 7.39 -2.46
N ALA A 32 -21.77 6.18 -2.30
CA ALA A 32 -23.18 5.89 -2.60
C ALA A 32 -24.14 6.68 -1.69
N VAL A 33 -23.84 6.77 -0.39
CA VAL A 33 -24.63 7.58 0.56
C VAL A 33 -24.59 9.06 0.18
N VAL A 34 -23.40 9.60 -0.11
CA VAL A 34 -23.25 11.00 -0.54
C VAL A 34 -24.04 11.26 -1.82
N LEU A 35 -23.96 10.37 -2.80
CA LEU A 35 -24.73 10.51 -4.03
C LEU A 35 -26.24 10.43 -3.79
N HIS A 36 -26.71 9.49 -2.99
CA HIS A 36 -28.15 9.38 -2.73
C HIS A 36 -28.76 10.64 -2.09
N PHE A 37 -28.01 11.32 -1.19
CA PHE A 37 -28.51 12.49 -0.47
C PHE A 37 -28.17 13.85 -1.13
N PHE A 38 -27.07 13.96 -1.87
CA PHE A 38 -26.52 15.26 -2.32
C PHE A 38 -26.40 15.42 -3.85
N PHE A 39 -27.01 14.51 -4.63
CA PHE A 39 -26.94 14.56 -6.11
C PHE A 39 -27.53 15.83 -6.74
N ALA A 40 -28.32 16.62 -6.02
CA ALA A 40 -28.91 17.87 -6.53
C ALA A 40 -27.89 19.03 -6.75
N SER A 41 -26.59 18.80 -6.54
CA SER A 41 -25.54 19.80 -6.77
C SER A 41 -24.84 19.59 -8.12
N GLU A 42 -25.14 20.45 -9.10
CA GLU A 42 -24.76 20.35 -10.52
C GLU A 42 -23.24 20.39 -10.83
N HIS A 43 -22.35 20.37 -9.85
CA HIS A 43 -20.91 20.60 -10.05
C HIS A 43 -19.98 19.59 -9.35
N SER A 44 -20.49 18.46 -8.88
CA SER A 44 -19.67 17.48 -8.15
C SER A 44 -19.02 16.46 -9.10
N SER A 45 -17.70 16.55 -9.33
CA SER A 45 -16.93 15.49 -9.98
C SER A 45 -16.66 14.35 -8.99
N LEU A 46 -16.95 13.11 -9.41
CA LEU A 46 -16.70 11.94 -8.59
C LEU A 46 -15.30 11.39 -8.87
N LEU A 47 -14.49 11.25 -7.83
CA LEU A 47 -13.16 10.67 -7.95
C LEU A 47 -13.22 9.15 -7.81
N LEU A 48 -12.67 8.45 -8.80
CA LEU A 48 -12.39 7.03 -8.68
C LEU A 48 -11.19 6.85 -7.74
N SER A 49 -11.34 6.04 -6.70
CA SER A 49 -10.39 5.96 -5.59
C SER A 49 -9.20 5.03 -5.89
N GLY A 50 -8.95 4.68 -7.15
CA GLY A 50 -8.08 3.59 -7.58
C GLY A 50 -6.62 3.64 -7.08
N VAL A 51 -6.18 4.77 -6.51
CA VAL A 51 -4.89 4.96 -5.83
C VAL A 51 -4.90 4.52 -4.36
N VAL A 52 -6.03 4.61 -3.67
CA VAL A 52 -6.11 4.37 -2.22
C VAL A 52 -5.91 2.89 -1.89
N LEU A 53 -6.50 1.97 -2.65
CA LEU A 53 -6.38 0.53 -2.41
C LEU A 53 -4.94 0.01 -2.45
N PRO A 54 -4.11 0.31 -3.48
CA PRO A 54 -2.72 -0.13 -3.49
C PRO A 54 -1.89 0.51 -2.37
N ILE A 55 -2.19 1.76 -1.97
CA ILE A 55 -1.52 2.40 -0.82
C ILE A 55 -1.88 1.69 0.49
N VAL A 56 -3.17 1.44 0.74
CA VAL A 56 -3.63 0.71 1.94
C VAL A 56 -3.00 -0.68 1.98
N SER A 57 -3.00 -1.41 0.86
CA SER A 57 -2.34 -2.71 0.75
C SER A 57 -0.85 -2.60 1.07
N ALA A 58 -0.13 -1.63 0.50
CA ALA A 58 1.29 -1.41 0.76
C ALA A 58 1.59 -1.13 2.24
N ILE A 59 0.77 -0.33 2.92
CA ILE A 59 0.91 -0.06 4.36
C ILE A 59 0.76 -1.35 5.17
N VAL A 60 -0.29 -2.13 4.89
CA VAL A 60 -0.55 -3.40 5.57
C VAL A 60 0.60 -4.38 5.33
N ILE A 61 1.10 -4.49 4.09
CA ILE A 61 2.26 -5.32 3.74
C ILE A 61 3.51 -4.87 4.50
N ALA A 62 3.75 -3.57 4.65
CA ALA A 62 4.90 -3.07 5.40
C ALA A 62 4.83 -3.45 6.89
N ILE A 63 3.65 -3.35 7.51
CA ILE A 63 3.39 -3.78 8.89
C ILE A 63 3.60 -5.28 9.04
N LEU A 64 3.07 -6.06 8.10
CA LEU A 64 3.15 -7.51 8.10
C LEU A 64 4.60 -8.00 7.93
N SER A 65 5.32 -7.44 6.95
CA SER A 65 6.74 -7.66 6.71
C SER A 65 7.57 -7.34 7.96
N LEU A 66 7.28 -6.23 8.63
CA LEU A 66 7.87 -5.87 9.92
C LEU A 66 7.58 -6.95 10.99
N GLY A 67 6.32 -7.33 11.16
CA GLY A 67 5.88 -8.32 12.15
C GLY A 67 6.54 -9.68 11.96
N HIS A 68 6.57 -10.20 10.72
CA HIS A 68 7.23 -11.47 10.41
C HIS A 68 8.74 -11.42 10.59
N THR A 69 9.37 -10.28 10.30
CA THR A 69 10.81 -10.07 10.55
C THR A 69 11.12 -10.06 12.04
N MET A 70 10.22 -9.54 12.88
CA MET A 70 10.44 -9.49 14.33
C MET A 70 10.08 -10.80 15.04
N LEU A 71 8.96 -11.43 14.69
CA LEU A 71 8.40 -12.55 15.43
C LEU A 71 8.74 -13.90 14.78
N ASN A 72 8.38 -14.09 13.51
CA ASN A 72 8.55 -15.37 12.82
C ASN A 72 10.03 -15.71 12.57
N PHE A 73 10.85 -14.71 12.24
CA PHE A 73 12.28 -14.91 12.07
C PHE A 73 12.96 -15.28 13.40
N THR A 74 12.69 -14.54 14.48
CA THR A 74 13.37 -14.77 15.76
C THR A 74 12.96 -16.09 16.39
N THR A 75 11.68 -16.44 16.35
CA THR A 75 11.18 -17.75 16.80
C THR A 75 11.79 -18.89 16.00
N ALA A 76 11.85 -18.78 14.67
CA ALA A 76 12.48 -19.80 13.83
C ALA A 76 13.96 -20.03 14.17
N VAL A 77 14.72 -18.96 14.45
CA VAL A 77 16.12 -19.09 14.87
C VAL A 77 16.24 -19.72 16.26
N LYS A 78 15.32 -19.43 17.19
CA LYS A 78 15.29 -20.05 18.54
C LYS A 78 15.01 -21.55 18.49
N PHE A 79 14.18 -22.00 17.55
CA PHE A 79 13.91 -23.44 17.32
C PHE A 79 15.00 -24.13 16.46
N SER A 80 16.24 -23.68 16.59
CA SER A 80 17.44 -24.27 15.95
C SER A 80 17.38 -24.37 14.41
N GLN A 81 16.60 -23.52 13.72
CA GLN A 81 16.71 -23.43 12.26
C GLN A 81 17.95 -22.64 11.83
N ASN A 82 18.58 -23.08 10.73
CA ASN A 82 19.64 -22.31 10.09
C ASN A 82 19.13 -20.91 9.71
N ARG A 83 19.84 -19.85 10.10
CA ARG A 83 19.43 -18.45 9.88
C ARG A 83 19.08 -18.12 8.43
N ARG A 84 19.83 -18.67 7.47
CA ARG A 84 19.55 -18.53 6.03
C ARG A 84 18.20 -19.15 5.64
N ARG A 85 17.86 -20.29 6.23
CA ARG A 85 16.59 -20.98 6.00
C ARG A 85 15.44 -20.26 6.68
N ALA A 86 15.64 -19.78 7.92
CA ALA A 86 14.65 -18.96 8.62
C ALA A 86 14.32 -17.69 7.81
N LEU A 87 15.34 -16.96 7.35
CA LEU A 87 15.17 -15.78 6.50
C LEU A 87 14.46 -16.11 5.18
N GLY A 88 14.86 -17.18 4.49
CA GLY A 88 14.21 -17.60 3.25
C GLY A 88 12.74 -17.98 3.43
N LEU A 89 12.39 -18.61 4.56
CA LEU A 89 11.01 -18.97 4.88
C LEU A 89 10.16 -17.74 5.23
N THR A 90 10.70 -16.77 5.97
CA THR A 90 9.99 -15.51 6.27
C THR A 90 9.79 -14.67 5.02
N LEU A 91 10.81 -14.55 4.15
CA LEU A 91 10.68 -13.85 2.88
C LEU A 91 9.70 -14.54 1.93
N GLY A 92 9.70 -15.87 1.89
CA GLY A 92 8.75 -16.64 1.09
C GLY A 92 7.30 -16.48 1.57
N LEU A 93 7.09 -16.40 2.89
CA LEU A 93 5.78 -16.15 3.47
C LEU A 93 5.29 -14.73 3.14
N VAL A 94 6.09 -13.72 3.48
CA VAL A 94 5.79 -12.30 3.22
C VAL A 94 5.55 -12.07 1.74
N GLY A 95 6.35 -12.67 0.86
CA GLY A 95 6.19 -12.56 -0.59
C GLY A 95 4.87 -13.15 -1.09
N PHE A 96 4.44 -14.28 -0.51
CA PHE A 96 3.15 -14.88 -0.83
C PHE A 96 1.98 -13.98 -0.41
N GLU A 97 1.98 -13.51 0.84
CA GLU A 97 0.94 -12.62 1.36
C GLU A 97 0.89 -11.28 0.61
N THR A 98 2.07 -10.75 0.28
CA THR A 98 2.22 -9.53 -0.55
C THR A 98 1.58 -9.72 -1.93
N THR A 99 1.85 -10.84 -2.58
CA THR A 99 1.29 -11.13 -3.92
C THR A 99 -0.22 -11.26 -3.85
N CYS A 100 -0.75 -11.95 -2.81
CA CYS A 100 -2.18 -12.08 -2.61
C CYS A 100 -2.86 -10.74 -2.28
N SER A 101 -2.32 -9.97 -1.33
CA SER A 101 -2.90 -8.68 -0.92
C SER A 101 -2.86 -7.64 -2.04
N MET A 102 -1.70 -7.45 -2.69
CA MET A 102 -1.55 -6.49 -3.77
C MET A 102 -2.31 -6.96 -5.04
N GLY A 103 -2.31 -8.26 -5.32
CA GLY A 103 -3.11 -8.84 -6.40
C GLY A 103 -4.61 -8.62 -6.17
N PHE A 104 -5.08 -8.78 -4.94
CA PHE A 104 -6.46 -8.50 -4.58
C PHE A 104 -6.79 -7.00 -4.70
N ALA A 105 -5.89 -6.11 -4.26
CA ALA A 105 -6.06 -4.67 -4.43
C ALA A 105 -6.13 -4.27 -5.92
N ALA A 106 -5.31 -4.89 -6.78
CA ALA A 106 -5.36 -4.67 -8.22
C ALA A 106 -6.66 -5.17 -8.86
N LEU A 107 -7.15 -6.34 -8.42
CA LEU A 107 -8.45 -6.86 -8.87
C LEU A 107 -9.60 -5.96 -8.44
N LEU A 108 -9.59 -5.44 -7.21
CA LEU A 108 -10.60 -4.51 -6.74
C LEU A 108 -10.54 -3.17 -7.47
N ALA A 109 -9.35 -2.64 -7.77
CA ALA A 109 -9.21 -1.43 -8.57
C ALA A 109 -9.72 -1.62 -10.01
N LEU A 110 -9.54 -2.81 -10.59
CA LEU A 110 -10.16 -3.17 -11.87
C LEU A 110 -11.68 -3.25 -11.77
N LEU A 111 -12.18 -3.90 -10.72
CA LEU A 111 -13.61 -4.04 -10.46
C LEU A 111 -14.27 -2.68 -10.26
N GLU A 112 -13.61 -1.77 -9.53
CA GLU A 112 -14.02 -0.39 -9.32
C GLU A 112 -14.25 0.30 -10.67
N ARG A 113 -13.26 0.27 -11.56
CA ARG A 113 -13.35 0.89 -12.88
C ARG A 113 -14.46 0.32 -13.74
N ALA A 114 -14.72 -0.99 -13.62
CA ALA A 114 -15.72 -1.67 -14.44
C ALA A 114 -17.16 -1.48 -13.92
N VAL A 115 -17.35 -1.46 -12.60
CA VAL A 115 -18.67 -1.57 -11.97
C VAL A 115 -19.11 -0.26 -11.31
N ALA A 116 -18.21 0.47 -10.65
CA ALA A 116 -18.59 1.64 -9.85
C ALA A 116 -19.26 2.76 -10.66
N PRO A 117 -18.75 3.17 -11.85
CA PRO A 117 -19.41 4.22 -12.64
C PRO A 117 -20.83 3.84 -13.07
N ARG A 118 -21.04 2.58 -13.44
CA ARG A 118 -22.36 2.06 -13.86
C ARG A 118 -23.32 1.98 -12.68
N PHE A 119 -22.81 1.55 -11.52
CA PHE A 119 -23.59 1.50 -10.29
C PHE A 119 -24.01 2.91 -9.84
N TRP A 120 -23.12 3.90 -9.90
CA TRP A 120 -23.44 5.28 -9.55
C TRP A 120 -24.42 5.93 -10.53
N MET A 121 -24.29 5.67 -11.83
CA MET A 121 -25.25 6.09 -12.84
C MET A 121 -26.65 5.55 -12.53
N TRP A 122 -26.76 4.25 -12.22
CA TRP A 122 -28.03 3.64 -11.82
C TRP A 122 -28.60 4.25 -10.52
N LEU A 123 -27.74 4.51 -9.53
CA LEU A 123 -28.15 5.06 -8.24
C LEU A 123 -28.67 6.50 -8.35
N THR A 124 -28.10 7.28 -9.25
CA THR A 124 -28.41 8.71 -9.44
C THR A 124 -29.50 8.96 -10.48
N GLY A 125 -29.79 7.97 -11.33
CA GLY A 125 -30.72 8.12 -12.45
C GLY A 125 -30.17 8.99 -13.58
N ALA A 126 -28.84 9.13 -13.67
CA ALA A 126 -28.18 9.91 -14.71
C ALA A 126 -28.27 9.21 -16.09
N ASP A 127 -28.48 9.99 -17.15
CA ASP A 127 -28.67 9.48 -18.51
C ASP A 127 -27.37 9.39 -19.32
N GLY A 128 -26.28 9.99 -18.83
CA GLY A 128 -24.97 10.00 -19.48
C GLY A 128 -23.81 9.71 -18.53
N LEU A 129 -22.66 9.27 -19.08
CA LEU A 129 -21.43 9.02 -18.33
C LEU A 129 -20.24 9.63 -19.07
N SER A 130 -19.48 10.47 -18.38
CA SER A 130 -18.20 10.97 -18.85
C SER A 130 -17.09 10.60 -17.88
N ILE A 131 -15.94 10.17 -18.42
CA ILE A 131 -14.74 9.85 -17.63
C ILE A 131 -13.67 10.90 -17.91
N GLY A 132 -13.25 11.62 -16.87
CA GLY A 132 -12.11 12.52 -16.90
C GLY A 132 -10.81 11.76 -16.67
N ARG A 133 -9.82 11.92 -17.55
CA ARG A 133 -8.47 11.40 -17.35
C ARG A 133 -7.43 12.42 -17.84
N GLY A 134 -6.59 12.89 -16.92
CA GLY A 134 -5.48 13.80 -17.24
C GLY A 134 -5.92 15.13 -17.88
N GLY A 135 -7.07 15.68 -17.45
CA GLY A 135 -7.62 16.92 -18.00
C GLY A 135 -8.45 16.76 -19.27
N HIS A 136 -8.59 15.54 -19.80
CA HIS A 136 -9.46 15.24 -20.94
C HIS A 136 -10.71 14.47 -20.48
N SER A 137 -11.89 14.87 -20.93
CA SER A 137 -13.15 14.18 -20.68
C SER A 137 -13.52 13.28 -21.86
N PHE A 138 -13.68 11.99 -21.61
CA PHE A 138 -14.13 11.00 -22.57
C PHE A 138 -15.60 10.67 -22.32
N LEU A 139 -16.45 10.89 -23.32
CA LEU A 139 -17.86 10.56 -23.23
C LEU A 139 -18.03 9.06 -23.49
N LEU A 140 -18.53 8.32 -22.50
CA LEU A 140 -18.84 6.89 -22.62
C LEU A 140 -20.29 6.65 -23.02
N THR A 141 -21.20 7.51 -22.56
CA THR A 141 -22.62 7.44 -22.89
C THR A 141 -23.19 8.84 -22.98
N ALA A 142 -23.87 9.14 -24.08
CA ALA A 142 -24.46 10.45 -24.32
C ALA A 142 -25.78 10.57 -23.57
N GLY A 143 -25.97 11.70 -22.89
CA GLY A 143 -27.20 12.05 -22.18
C GLY A 143 -27.16 13.49 -21.71
N ASP A 144 -28.32 14.10 -21.49
CA ASP A 144 -28.44 15.52 -21.13
C ASP A 144 -27.94 15.79 -19.69
N ASN A 145 -28.04 14.78 -18.82
CA ASN A 145 -27.52 14.82 -17.44
C ASN A 145 -26.40 13.77 -17.27
N SER A 146 -25.17 14.12 -17.68
CA SER A 146 -24.04 13.19 -17.63
C SER A 146 -23.29 13.22 -16.28
N LEU A 147 -23.13 12.06 -15.65
CA LEU A 147 -22.27 11.90 -14.49
C LEU A 147 -20.80 12.06 -14.89
N LEU A 148 -20.06 12.96 -14.23
CA LEU A 148 -18.63 13.16 -14.48
C LEU A 148 -17.80 12.42 -13.42
N VAL A 149 -17.04 11.41 -13.89
CA VAL A 149 -16.19 10.57 -13.04
C VAL A 149 -14.73 10.78 -13.43
N GLU A 150 -13.90 11.26 -12.50
CA GLU A 150 -12.47 11.40 -12.70
C GLU A 150 -11.73 10.11 -12.36
N ASP A 151 -11.02 9.54 -13.34
CA ASP A 151 -10.17 8.36 -13.16
C ASP A 151 -8.81 8.79 -12.60
N PHE A 152 -8.73 8.82 -11.27
CA PHE A 152 -7.47 9.00 -10.55
C PHE A 152 -6.91 7.62 -10.22
N SER A 153 -6.12 7.07 -11.14
CA SER A 153 -5.64 5.71 -10.98
C SER A 153 -4.18 5.52 -11.38
N LEU A 154 -3.51 4.64 -10.62
CA LEU A 154 -2.10 4.33 -10.85
C LEU A 154 -1.95 3.41 -12.07
N ASP A 155 -0.85 3.63 -12.80
CA ASP A 155 -0.41 2.67 -13.81
C ASP A 155 -0.06 1.32 -13.17
N TRP A 156 -0.28 0.25 -13.92
CA TRP A 156 -0.09 -1.13 -13.48
C TRP A 156 1.28 -1.43 -12.88
N TRP A 157 2.33 -0.76 -13.36
CA TRP A 157 3.71 -0.92 -12.87
C TRP A 157 3.90 -0.45 -11.42
N TRP A 158 3.02 0.41 -10.91
CA TRP A 158 3.12 0.88 -9.53
C TRP A 158 2.72 -0.18 -8.50
N PHE A 159 1.81 -1.10 -8.84
CA PHE A 159 1.40 -2.18 -7.94
C PHE A 159 2.57 -3.06 -7.49
N PRO A 160 3.36 -3.67 -8.40
CA PRO A 160 4.53 -4.45 -7.99
C PRO A 160 5.63 -3.58 -7.36
N LEU A 161 5.76 -2.33 -7.77
CA LEU A 161 6.74 -1.40 -7.18
C LEU A 161 6.41 -1.09 -5.71
N LEU A 162 5.16 -0.76 -5.41
CA LEU A 162 4.67 -0.51 -4.05
C LEU A 162 4.77 -1.76 -3.19
N ALA A 163 4.44 -2.93 -3.74
CA ALA A 163 4.61 -4.21 -3.05
C ALA A 163 6.07 -4.45 -2.67
N ALA A 164 7.00 -4.30 -3.61
CA ALA A 164 8.42 -4.46 -3.34
C ALA A 164 8.91 -3.45 -2.31
N ALA A 165 8.55 -2.16 -2.45
CA ALA A 165 8.92 -1.11 -1.51
C ALA A 165 8.42 -1.40 -0.09
N ALA A 166 7.16 -1.83 0.07
CA ALA A 166 6.56 -2.16 1.34
C ALA A 166 7.28 -3.32 2.05
N VAL A 167 7.57 -4.40 1.31
CA VAL A 167 8.31 -5.55 1.84
C VAL A 167 9.69 -5.11 2.31
N LEU A 168 10.43 -4.40 1.47
CA LEU A 168 11.79 -3.91 1.78
C LEU A 168 11.79 -2.99 3.00
N LEU A 169 10.83 -2.07 3.07
CA LEU A 169 10.68 -1.16 4.20
C LEU A 169 10.42 -1.94 5.50
N GLY A 170 9.49 -2.89 5.49
CA GLY A 170 9.20 -3.73 6.67
C GLY A 170 10.41 -4.52 7.16
N ILE A 171 11.22 -5.09 6.25
CA ILE A 171 12.46 -5.80 6.60
C ILE A 171 13.50 -4.85 7.22
N ILE A 172 13.69 -3.67 6.63
CA ILE A 172 14.63 -2.66 7.14
C ILE A 172 14.20 -2.20 8.53
N MET A 173 12.92 -1.87 8.72
CA MET A 173 12.36 -1.49 10.01
C MET A 173 12.50 -2.60 11.05
N GLY A 174 12.19 -3.86 10.67
CA GLY A 174 12.32 -5.02 11.56
C GLY A 174 13.75 -5.24 12.01
N ALA A 175 14.73 -5.13 11.10
CA ALA A 175 16.14 -5.23 11.45
C ALA A 175 16.61 -4.08 12.36
N LEU A 176 16.13 -2.86 12.13
CA LEU A 176 16.45 -1.70 12.99
C LEU A 176 15.89 -1.89 14.40
N ILE A 177 14.64 -2.35 14.53
CA ILE A 177 14.02 -2.58 15.85
C ILE A 177 14.70 -3.75 16.56
N LEU A 178 15.05 -4.84 15.86
CA LEU A 178 15.81 -5.94 16.46
C LEU A 178 17.18 -5.50 17.00
N ARG A 179 17.84 -4.55 16.33
CA ARG A 179 19.15 -4.04 16.75
C ARG A 179 19.06 -3.03 17.89
N PHE A 180 18.17 -2.04 17.78
CA PHE A 180 18.13 -0.88 18.67
C PHE A 180 17.01 -0.95 19.71
N GLY A 181 16.15 -1.96 19.64
CA GLY A 181 15.01 -2.16 20.52
C GLY A 181 14.08 -0.94 20.53
N ARG A 182 13.73 -0.49 21.75
CA ARG A 182 12.85 0.67 21.96
C ARG A 182 13.37 1.94 21.31
N ARG A 183 14.70 2.16 21.25
CA ARG A 183 15.28 3.36 20.62
C ARG A 183 15.06 3.36 19.11
N GLY A 184 15.14 2.19 18.46
CA GLY A 184 14.86 2.05 17.04
C GLY A 184 13.42 2.40 16.68
N SER A 185 12.47 1.98 17.51
CA SER A 185 11.05 2.32 17.33
C SER A 185 10.79 3.82 17.47
N TRP A 186 11.41 4.51 18.43
CA TRP A 186 11.30 5.97 18.55
C TRP A 186 11.88 6.70 17.34
N VAL A 187 13.04 6.26 16.83
CA VAL A 187 13.65 6.87 15.64
C VAL A 187 12.75 6.70 14.42
N LEU A 188 12.17 5.50 14.23
CA LEU A 188 11.23 5.25 13.13
C LEU A 188 9.96 6.10 13.26
N LEU A 189 9.45 6.28 14.48
CA LEU A 189 8.30 7.13 14.73
C LEU A 189 8.62 8.60 14.39
N VAL A 190 9.74 9.13 14.86
CA VAL A 190 10.15 10.52 14.56
C VAL A 190 10.39 10.71 13.06
N LEU A 191 10.99 9.72 12.39
CA LEU A 191 11.18 9.75 10.94
C LEU A 191 9.84 9.78 10.21
N TRP A 192 8.90 8.90 10.59
CA TRP A 192 7.55 8.87 10.04
C TRP A 192 6.81 10.20 10.26
N MET A 193 6.85 10.74 11.49
CA MET A 193 6.22 12.03 11.81
C MET A 193 6.83 13.16 10.99
N THR A 194 8.15 13.18 10.82
CA THR A 194 8.82 14.15 9.95
C THR A 194 8.33 14.01 8.51
N ILE A 195 8.24 12.80 7.95
CA ILE A 195 7.78 12.60 6.57
C ILE A 195 6.32 13.05 6.37
N CYS A 196 5.42 12.76 7.32
CA CYS A 196 4.01 13.11 7.21
C CYS A 196 3.74 14.60 7.45
N PHE A 197 4.39 15.21 8.44
CA PHE A 197 4.07 16.56 8.90
C PHE A 197 5.03 17.63 8.37
N ALA A 198 6.25 17.27 7.96
CA ALA A 198 7.14 18.25 7.36
C ALA A 198 6.45 18.92 6.14
N PRO A 199 5.81 18.19 5.18
CA PRO A 199 5.06 18.76 4.06
C PRO A 199 4.03 19.84 4.43
N GLN A 200 3.56 19.87 5.68
CA GLN A 200 2.54 20.81 6.16
C GLN A 200 3.14 21.97 6.99
N LEU A 201 4.33 21.77 7.55
CA LEU A 201 4.96 22.71 8.50
C LEU A 201 5.94 23.68 7.85
N LEU A 202 6.51 23.32 6.70
CA LEU A 202 7.49 24.14 6.00
C LEU A 202 6.85 24.79 4.76
N PRO A 203 7.26 26.02 4.38
CA PRO A 203 6.83 26.64 3.13
C PRO A 203 7.56 26.00 1.94
N TRP A 204 7.06 24.86 1.47
CA TRP A 204 7.70 23.99 0.46
C TRP A 204 7.76 24.59 -0.95
N ASP A 205 6.94 25.61 -1.19
CA ASP A 205 6.79 26.34 -2.45
C ASP A 205 8.14 26.94 -2.92
N ALA A 206 9.06 27.20 -1.98
CA ALA A 206 10.30 27.93 -2.24
C ALA A 206 11.55 27.07 -2.52
N SER A 207 11.56 25.74 -2.27
CA SER A 207 12.87 25.04 -2.24
C SER A 207 12.95 23.55 -2.57
N TRP A 208 11.89 22.74 -2.47
CA TRP A 208 12.01 21.29 -2.67
C TRP A 208 11.49 20.78 -4.01
N PHE A 209 10.41 21.36 -4.55
CA PHE A 209 9.84 20.94 -5.84
C PHE A 209 10.66 21.39 -7.06
N THR A 210 11.72 22.17 -6.86
CA THR A 210 12.74 22.46 -7.89
C THR A 210 13.77 21.34 -8.05
N PHE A 211 13.87 20.41 -7.09
CA PHE A 211 14.78 19.28 -7.19
C PHE A 211 14.19 18.24 -8.16
N PRO A 212 14.90 17.88 -9.24
CA PRO A 212 14.40 16.88 -10.18
C PRO A 212 14.13 15.56 -9.44
N TRP A 213 12.91 15.03 -9.58
CA TRP A 213 12.45 13.80 -8.92
C TRP A 213 13.39 12.61 -9.13
N GLN A 214 14.13 12.61 -10.24
CA GLN A 214 15.15 11.64 -10.59
C GLN A 214 16.25 11.53 -9.53
N TYR A 215 16.72 12.65 -8.97
CA TYR A 215 17.75 12.64 -7.92
C TYR A 215 17.21 12.10 -6.60
N LEU A 216 15.95 12.41 -6.27
CA LEU A 216 15.29 11.82 -5.11
C LEU A 216 15.10 10.31 -5.27
N ALA A 217 14.72 9.86 -6.47
CA ALA A 217 14.59 8.44 -6.79
C ALA A 217 15.94 7.70 -6.69
N VAL A 218 17.01 8.28 -7.25
CA VAL A 218 18.36 7.71 -7.17
C VAL A 218 18.88 7.68 -5.73
N GLY A 219 18.79 8.80 -5.02
CA GLY A 219 19.20 8.89 -3.61
C GLY A 219 18.43 7.93 -2.71
N GLY A 220 17.11 7.88 -2.86
CA GLY A 220 16.25 6.92 -2.18
C GLY A 220 16.62 5.48 -2.51
N GLY A 221 16.87 5.17 -3.78
CA GLY A 221 17.30 3.85 -4.23
C GLY A 221 18.61 3.41 -3.57
N ILE A 222 19.62 4.29 -3.50
CA ILE A 222 20.89 4.00 -2.82
C ILE A 222 20.68 3.73 -1.33
N ILE A 223 19.87 4.55 -0.65
CA ILE A 223 19.57 4.38 0.78
C ILE A 223 18.85 3.05 1.03
N VAL A 224 17.88 2.69 0.20
CA VAL A 224 17.15 1.42 0.30
C VAL A 224 18.09 0.23 0.08
N LEU A 225 18.96 0.28 -0.93
CA LEU A 225 19.92 -0.80 -1.20
C LEU A 225 20.94 -0.96 -0.08
N ALA A 226 21.47 0.15 0.45
CA ALA A 226 22.39 0.14 1.58
C ALA A 226 21.70 -0.41 2.84
N GLY A 227 20.48 0.07 3.12
CA GLY A 227 19.65 -0.38 4.24
C GLY A 227 19.29 -1.86 4.16
N LEU A 228 18.94 -2.35 2.97
CA LEU A 228 18.64 -3.76 2.72
C LEU A 228 19.87 -4.65 2.87
N THR A 229 21.00 -4.24 2.28
CA THR A 229 22.27 -4.98 2.40
C THR A 229 22.69 -5.08 3.86
N TRP A 230 22.55 -3.97 4.59
CA TRP A 230 22.82 -3.93 6.02
C TRP A 230 21.84 -4.81 6.82
N SER A 231 20.53 -4.74 6.53
CA SER A 231 19.50 -5.51 7.25
C SER A 231 19.68 -7.01 7.08
N VAL A 232 19.88 -7.48 5.84
CA VAL A 232 20.13 -8.90 5.54
C VAL A 232 21.41 -9.38 6.23
N ARG A 233 22.50 -8.61 6.13
CA ARG A 233 23.76 -8.95 6.79
C ARG A 233 23.62 -9.00 8.32
N TYR A 234 22.85 -8.07 8.89
CA TYR A 234 22.58 -8.05 10.32
C TYR A 234 21.75 -9.27 10.73
N LEU A 235 20.63 -9.56 10.07
CA LEU A 235 19.76 -10.70 10.38
C LEU A 235 20.52 -12.04 10.32
N LEU A 236 21.41 -12.22 9.34
CA LEU A 236 22.26 -13.40 9.26
C LEU A 236 23.26 -13.52 10.43
N ARG A 237 23.67 -12.40 11.04
CA ARG A 237 24.67 -12.35 12.11
C ARG A 237 24.09 -12.03 13.49
N ALA A 238 22.79 -11.74 13.59
CA ALA A 238 22.17 -11.22 14.80
C ALA A 238 22.37 -12.16 16.00
N PRO A 239 22.82 -11.64 17.16
CA PRO A 239 22.90 -12.41 18.40
C PRO A 239 21.49 -12.54 19.00
N ILE A 240 20.73 -13.51 18.51
CA ILE A 240 19.43 -13.86 19.08
C ILE A 240 19.71 -14.71 20.32
N LYS A 241 19.44 -14.17 21.51
CA LYS A 241 19.51 -14.92 22.76
C LYS A 241 18.43 -16.01 22.71
N SER A 242 18.86 -17.27 22.85
CA SER A 242 18.00 -18.45 23.02
C SER A 242 17.21 -18.34 24.31
#